data_AF-A0A415ZGV7-F1
#
_entry.id   AF-A0A415ZGV7-F1
#
_cell.length_a   1.000
_cell.length_b   1.000
_cell.length_c   1.000
_cell.angle_alpha   90.00
_cell.angle_beta   90.00
_cell.angle_gamma   90.00
#
_symmetry.space_group_name_H-M   'P 1'
#
loop_
_entity.id
_entity.type
_entity.pdbx_description
1 polymer ?
#
loop_
_entity_poly.entity_id
_entity_poly.type
_entity_poly.pdbx_seq_one_letter_code
_entity_poly.pdbx_strand_id
1 'polypeptide(L)' 'MTTQQFNRRVAAVKTADAINAIEGAPVSDYARMLSLSWAKGEITGEQMKSALMSFHRKIASQVHQNG' A
#
# COMPACT_ATOMS: atom_id res chain seq x y z
N MET A 1 7.16 -13.68 -12.23
CA MET A 1 7.05 -12.28 -12.69
C MET A 1 8.29 -11.92 -13.50
N THR A 2 8.18 -11.10 -14.56
CA THR A 2 9.36 -10.68 -15.33
C THR A 2 10.07 -9.49 -14.67
N THR A 3 11.38 -9.35 -14.92
CA THR A 3 12.17 -8.18 -14.47
C THR A 3 11.59 -6.87 -14.99
N GLN A 4 11.07 -6.86 -16.22
CA GLN A 4 10.41 -5.68 -16.78
C GLN A 4 9.13 -5.31 -16.01
N GLN A 5 8.31 -6.29 -15.65
CA GLN A 5 7.10 -6.06 -14.86
C GLN A 5 7.43 -5.56 -13.45
N PHE A 6 8.46 -6.14 -12.82
CA PHE A 6 8.98 -5.66 -11.53
C PHE A 6 9.40 -4.19 -11.59
N ASN A 7 10.24 -3.82 -12.56
CA ASN A 7 10.72 -2.44 -12.71
C ASN A 7 9.58 -1.45 -12.94
N ARG A 8 8.57 -1.82 -13.75
CA ARG A 8 7.36 -1.00 -13.96
C ARG A 8 6.59 -0.79 -12.66
N ARG A 9 6.43 -1.84 -11.84
CA ARG A 9 5.73 -1.73 -10.55
C ARG A 9 6.52 -0.90 -9.53
N VAL A 10 7.83 -1.05 -9.47
CA VAL A 10 8.69 -0.21 -8.61
C VAL A 10 8.59 1.27 -8.99
N ALA A 11 8.62 1.58 -10.30
CA ALA A 11 8.42 2.95 -10.76
C ALA A 11 7.05 3.50 -10.35
N ALA A 12 5.98 2.70 -10.48
CA ALA A 12 4.64 3.10 -10.04
C ALA A 12 4.56 3.42 -8.54
N VAL A 13 5.19 2.60 -7.69
CA VAL A 13 5.26 2.85 -6.23
C VAL A 13 5.99 4.16 -5.93
N LYS A 14 7.15 4.40 -6.57
CA LYS A 14 7.90 5.65 -6.39
C LYS A 14 7.11 6.88 -6.81
N THR A 15 6.38 6.79 -7.93
CA THR A 15 5.50 7.88 -8.39
C THR A 15 4.38 8.14 -7.38
N ALA A 16 3.73 7.09 -6.86
CA ALA A 16 2.71 7.24 -5.84
C ALA A 16 3.25 7.87 -4.55
N ASP A 17 4.44 7.45 -4.10
CA ASP A 17 5.11 8.03 -2.93
C ASP A 17 5.45 9.51 -3.15
N ALA A 18 5.92 9.89 -4.33
CA ALA A 18 6.20 11.28 -4.68
C ALA A 18 4.93 12.14 -4.69
N ILE A 19 3.83 11.63 -5.25
CA ILE A 19 2.52 12.32 -5.21
C ILE A 19 2.05 12.50 -3.77
N ASN A 20 2.11 11.44 -2.95
CA ASN A 20 1.73 11.51 -1.55
C ASN A 20 2.59 12.52 -0.76
N ALA A 21 3.88 12.62 -1.07
CA ALA A 21 4.77 13.61 -0.45
C ALA A 21 4.41 15.06 -0.83
N ILE A 22 3.99 15.30 -2.08
CA ILE A 22 3.52 16.62 -2.54
C ILE A 22 2.25 17.03 -1.78
N GLU A 23 1.32 16.09 -1.59
CA GLU A 23 0.05 16.33 -0.90
C GLU A 23 0.16 16.30 0.64
N GLY A 24 1.37 16.06 1.18
CA GLY A 24 1.58 15.93 2.62
C GLY A 24 0.86 14.72 3.25
N ALA A 25 0.55 13.69 2.45
CA ALA A 25 -0.14 12.49 2.88
C ALA A 25 0.88 11.39 3.28
N PRO A 26 1.14 11.15 4.58
CA PRO A 26 2.11 10.14 4.98
C PRO A 26 1.64 8.73 4.65
N VAL A 27 2.51 7.95 4.01
CA VAL A 27 2.27 6.53 3.73
C VAL A 27 2.65 5.71 4.97
N SER A 28 1.70 4.93 5.49
CA SER A 28 1.94 4.05 6.62
C SER A 28 2.93 2.93 6.29
N ASP A 29 3.65 2.44 7.29
CA ASP A 29 4.61 1.34 7.10
C ASP A 29 3.96 0.07 6.56
N TYR A 30 2.72 -0.19 6.98
CA TYR A 30 1.94 -1.31 6.46
C TYR A 30 1.63 -1.17 4.96
N ALA A 31 1.23 0.03 4.52
CA ALA A 31 0.98 0.30 3.09
C ALA A 31 2.27 0.22 2.26
N ARG A 32 3.41 0.67 2.82
CA ARG A 32 4.72 0.55 2.16
C ARG A 32 5.15 -0.92 2.01
N MET A 33 4.96 -1.72 3.05
CA MET A 33 5.22 -3.17 3.00
C MET A 33 4.39 -3.86 1.91
N LEU A 34 3.07 -3.58 1.85
CA LEU A 34 2.21 -4.13 0.82
C LEU A 34 2.63 -3.67 -0.60
N SER A 35 3.06 -2.41 -0.73
CA SER A 35 3.54 -1.86 -2.02
C SER A 35 4.77 -2.61 -2.52
N LEU A 36 5.68 -2.98 -1.61
CA LEU A 36 6.84 -3.81 -1.94
C LEU A 36 6.43 -5.23 -2.36
N SER A 37 5.52 -5.87 -1.61
CA SER A 37 5.03 -7.22 -1.96
C SER A 37 4.30 -7.24 -3.30
N TRP A 38 3.49 -6.22 -3.58
CA TRP A 38 2.86 -6.06 -4.89
C TRP A 38 3.91 -5.82 -5.98
N ALA A 39 4.89 -4.96 -5.72
CA ALA A 39 5.95 -4.67 -6.66
C ALA A 39 6.80 -5.89 -7.00
N LYS A 40 6.97 -6.84 -6.05
CA LYS A 40 7.60 -8.15 -6.22
C LYS A 40 6.69 -9.23 -6.83
N GLY A 41 5.39 -8.98 -6.90
CA GLY A 41 4.41 -9.91 -7.44
C GLY A 41 4.02 -11.02 -6.48
N GLU A 42 4.30 -10.85 -5.19
CA GLU A 42 3.87 -11.75 -4.11
C GLU A 42 2.36 -11.65 -3.87
N ILE A 43 1.78 -10.47 -4.15
CA ILE A 43 0.34 -10.22 -4.05
C ILE A 43 -0.20 -9.51 -5.30
N THR A 44 -1.48 -9.71 -5.59
CA THR A 44 -2.22 -8.97 -6.62
C THR A 44 -2.66 -7.58 -6.12
N GLY A 45 -3.10 -6.73 -7.05
CA GLY A 45 -3.69 -5.45 -6.69
C GLY A 45 -4.99 -5.61 -5.86
N GLU A 46 -5.81 -6.61 -6.17
CA GLU A 46 -7.01 -6.90 -5.36
C GLU A 46 -6.66 -7.34 -3.94
N GLN A 47 -5.65 -8.20 -3.79
CA GLN A 47 -5.19 -8.66 -2.47
C GLN A 47 -4.64 -7.49 -1.64
N MET A 48 -3.86 -6.60 -2.26
CA MET A 48 -3.38 -5.37 -1.62
C MET A 48 -4.55 -4.49 -1.14
N LYS A 49 -5.53 -4.23 -2.02
CA LYS A 49 -6.71 -3.42 -1.68
C LYS A 49 -7.49 -4.04 -0.52
N SER A 50 -7.72 -5.35 -0.55
CA SER A 50 -8.43 -6.07 0.51
C SER A 50 -7.69 -5.99 1.86
N ALA A 51 -6.36 -6.13 1.85
CA ALA A 51 -5.54 -6.01 3.05
C ALA A 51 -5.61 -4.60 3.66
N LEU A 52 -5.50 -3.55 2.83
CA LEU A 52 -5.64 -2.16 3.27
C LEU A 52 -7.03 -1.88 3.88
N MET A 53 -8.10 -2.30 3.20
CA MET A 53 -9.47 -2.12 3.72
C MET A 53 -9.69 -2.84 5.05
N SER A 54 -9.14 -4.04 5.21
CA SER A 54 -9.26 -4.81 6.46
C SER A 54 -8.47 -4.16 7.60
N PHE A 55 -7.29 -3.62 7.31
CA PHE A 55 -6.50 -2.84 8.27
C PHE A 55 -7.24 -1.59 8.74
N HIS A 56 -7.79 -0.80 7.81
CA HIS A 56 -8.57 0.40 8.15
C HIS A 56 -9.83 0.07 8.94
N ARG A 57 -10.56 -1.00 8.60
CA ARG A 57 -11.72 -1.44 9.39
C ARG A 57 -11.32 -1.76 10.83
N LYS A 58 -10.22 -2.47 11.04
CA LYS A 58 -9.73 -2.80 12.39
C LYS A 58 -9.42 -1.55 13.21
N ILE A 59 -8.73 -0.58 12.62
CA ILE A 59 -8.41 0.69 13.29
C ILE A 59 -9.69 1.45 13.63
N ALA A 60 -10.62 1.58 12.67
CA ALA A 60 -11.89 2.27 12.90
C ALA A 60 -12.69 1.63 14.05
N SER A 61 -12.76 0.29 14.10
CA SER A 61 -13.41 -0.41 15.20
C SER A 61 -12.72 -0.17 16.56
N GLN A 62 -11.39 -0.08 16.59
CA GLN A 62 -10.64 0.19 17.82
C GLN A 62 -10.85 1.62 18.33
N VAL A 63 -10.91 2.61 17.43
CA VAL A 63 -11.20 4.01 17.80
C VAL A 63 -12.61 4.12 18.39
N HIS A 64 -13.60 3.43 17.82
CA HIS A 64 -14.97 3.44 18.34
C HIS A 64 -15.17 2.79 19.71
N GLN A 65 -14.30 1.85 20.12
CA GLN A 65 -14.40 1.25 21.46
C GLN A 65 -13.66 2.03 22.54
N ASN A 66 -12.78 2.95 22.15
CA ASN A 66 -11.91 3.70 23.06
C ASN A 66 -12.29 5.19 23.17
N GLY A 67 -13.38 5.63 22.52
CA GLY A 67 -13.91 6.99 22.57
C GLY A 67 -15.27 7.02 23.25
#